data_AF-A0A5N4C083-F1
#
_entry.id   AF-A0A5N4C083-F1
#
_cell.length_a   1.000
_cell.length_b   1.000
_cell.length_c   1.000
_cell.angle_alpha   90.00
_cell.angle_beta   90.00
_cell.angle_gamma   90.00
#
_symmetry.space_group_name_H-M   'P 1'
#
loop_
_entity.id
_entity.type
_entity.pdbx_description
1 polymer ?
#
loop_
_entity_poly.entity_id
_entity_poly.type
_entity_poly.pdbx_seq_one_letter_code
_entity_poly.pdbx_strand_id
1 'polypeptide(L)' 'MKGPSPASSLLLLLLLLSPDPEAVLLLPPSTTCCTQLYRQPLSSKLLRKVVRVELQEADGDCHLQAFV' A
#
# COMPACT_ATOMS: atom_id res chain seq x y z
N MET A 1 -36.04 25.58 3.98
CA MET A 1 -35.15 24.47 3.61
C MET A 1 -34.79 23.73 4.87
N LYS A 2 -35.16 22.45 5.01
CA LYS A 2 -34.91 21.65 6.23
C LYS A 2 -33.43 21.24 6.21
N GLY A 3 -32.61 21.90 7.03
CA GLY A 3 -31.17 21.62 7.10
C GLY A 3 -30.91 20.16 7.48
N PRO A 4 -29.76 19.59 7.05
CA PRO A 4 -29.45 18.20 7.36
C PRO A 4 -29.43 17.97 8.87
N SER A 5 -30.14 16.93 9.31
CA SER A 5 -30.25 16.55 10.72
C SER A 5 -28.86 16.23 11.30
N PRO A 6 -28.53 16.66 12.53
CA PRO A 6 -27.21 16.46 13.14
C PRO A 6 -26.79 14.98 13.24
N ALA A 7 -27.77 14.07 13.32
CA ALA A 7 -27.53 12.62 13.31
C ALA A 7 -26.94 12.13 11.97
N SER A 8 -27.34 12.73 10.85
CA SER A 8 -26.80 12.40 9.53
C SER A 8 -25.35 12.84 9.40
N SER A 9 -24.98 13.97 9.99
CA SER A 9 -23.59 14.45 9.97
C SER A 9 -22.68 13.60 10.86
N LEU A 10 -23.19 13.12 12.00
CA LEU A 10 -22.46 12.21 12.88
C LEU A 10 -22.23 10.84 12.23
N LEU A 11 -23.23 10.30 11.51
CA LEU A 11 -23.08 9.05 10.75
C LEU A 11 -22.01 9.16 9.66
N LEU A 12 -21.96 10.28 8.93
CA LEU A 12 -20.95 10.52 7.91
C LEU A 12 -19.54 10.62 8.51
N LEU A 13 -19.40 11.27 9.66
CA LEU A 13 -18.13 11.32 10.39
C LEU A 13 -17.69 9.92 10.84
N LEU A 14 -18.59 9.11 11.39
CA LEU A 14 -18.29 7.74 11.81
C LEU A 14 -17.84 6.85 10.64
N LEU A 15 -18.42 7.03 9.45
CA LEU A 15 -17.99 6.32 8.23
C LEU A 15 -16.61 6.77 7.73
N LEU A 16 -16.25 8.05 7.91
CA LEU A 16 -14.90 8.55 7.57
C LEU A 16 -13.84 8.09 8.58
N LEU A 17 -14.25 7.82 9.82
CA LEU A 17 -13.38 7.43 10.94
C LEU A 17 -13.30 5.91 11.15
N SER A 18 -14.10 5.11 10.43
CA SER A 18 -14.02 3.65 10.53
C SER A 18 -12.73 3.16 9.85
N PRO A 19 -11.76 2.60 10.59
CA PRO A 19 -10.61 1.98 9.96
C PRO A 19 -11.11 0.77 9.18
N ASP A 20 -10.83 0.75 7.88
CA ASP A 20 -11.11 -0.41 7.05
C ASP A 20 -10.31 -1.59 7.60
N PRO A 21 -10.96 -2.69 8.04
CA PRO A 21 -10.23 -3.84 8.59
C PRO A 21 -9.36 -4.55 7.54
N GLU A 22 -9.57 -4.36 6.24
CA GLU A 22 -8.63 -4.79 5.18
C GLU A 22 -7.42 -3.84 5.06
N ALA A 23 -7.53 -2.58 5.49
CA ALA A 23 -6.38 -1.67 5.53
C ALA A 23 -5.33 -2.03 6.60
N VAL A 24 -5.61 -2.99 7.47
CA VAL A 24 -4.75 -3.37 8.61
C VAL A 24 -3.67 -4.40 8.25
N LEU A 25 -3.64 -4.96 7.03
CA LEU A 25 -2.71 -6.05 6.67
C LEU A 25 -1.62 -5.73 5.64
N LEU A 26 -1.56 -4.49 5.14
CA LEU A 26 -0.42 -4.05 4.34
C LEU A 26 0.40 -3.10 5.20
N LEU A 27 1.25 -3.66 6.07
CA LEU A 27 2.41 -2.91 6.54
C LEU A 27 3.00 -2.23 5.30
N PRO A 28 3.20 -0.90 5.32
CA PRO A 28 3.84 -0.24 4.21
C PRO A 28 5.14 -1.00 3.95
N PRO A 29 5.48 -1.28 2.68
CA PRO A 29 6.80 -1.82 2.40
C PRO A 29 7.80 -0.94 3.13
N SER A 30 8.76 -1.58 3.79
CA SER A 30 9.90 -0.89 4.37
C SER A 30 10.36 0.17 3.38
N THR A 31 10.37 1.44 3.80
CA THR A 31 10.71 2.65 3.03
C THR A 31 12.19 2.68 2.62
N THR A 32 12.79 1.52 2.46
CA THR A 32 14.20 1.30 2.22
C THR A 32 14.37 0.92 0.75
N CYS A 33 15.08 1.76 0.00
CA CYS A 33 15.38 1.48 -1.40
C CYS A 33 16.18 0.18 -1.54
N CYS A 34 15.78 -0.68 -2.47
CA CYS A 34 16.64 -1.74 -2.97
C CYS A 34 17.88 -1.13 -3.63
N THR A 35 19.06 -1.52 -3.15
CA THR A 35 20.37 -1.07 -3.65
C THR A 35 21.04 -2.09 -4.58
N GLN A 36 20.45 -3.29 -4.71
CA GLN A 36 20.96 -4.38 -5.55
C GLN A 36 19.81 -5.12 -6.24
N LEU A 37 20.09 -5.68 -7.41
CA LEU A 37 19.12 -6.45 -8.21
C LEU A 37 19.47 -7.93 -8.22
N TYR A 38 18.50 -8.78 -7.90
CA TYR A 38 18.58 -10.20 -8.19
C TYR A 38 18.25 -10.44 -9.67
N ARG A 39 19.22 -10.95 -10.44
CA ARG A 39 19.10 -11.09 -11.90
C ARG A 39 18.74 -12.49 -12.39
N GLN A 40 18.65 -13.46 -11.48
CA GLN A 40 18.28 -14.82 -11.83
C GLN A 40 16.76 -14.98 -11.79
N PRO A 41 16.18 -15.94 -12.54
CA PRO A 41 14.76 -16.23 -12.45
C PRO A 41 14.41 -16.70 -11.04
N LEU A 42 13.34 -16.12 -10.47
CA LEU A 42 12.79 -16.60 -9.22
C LEU A 42 12.15 -17.99 -9.43
N SER A 43 12.31 -18.86 -8.44
CA SER A 43 11.67 -20.18 -8.50
C SER A 43 10.15 -20.04 -8.49
N SER A 44 9.45 -20.93 -9.20
CA SER A 44 7.98 -20.96 -9.24
C SER A 44 7.35 -21.13 -7.86
N LYS A 45 8.03 -21.85 -6.94
CA LYS A 45 7.63 -22.02 -5.55
C LYS A 45 7.64 -20.70 -4.78
N LEU A 46 8.59 -19.81 -5.09
CA LEU A 46 8.69 -18.49 -4.47
C LEU A 46 7.68 -17.54 -5.09
N LEU A 47 7.54 -17.52 -6.41
CA LEU A 47 6.58 -16.66 -7.12
C LEU A 47 5.14 -16.86 -6.64
N ARG A 48 4.73 -18.10 -6.33
CA ARG A 48 3.39 -18.40 -5.77
C ARG A 48 3.12 -17.80 -4.39
N LYS A 49 4.16 -17.32 -3.69
CA LYS A 49 4.05 -16.67 -2.38
C LYS A 49 4.12 -15.14 -2.47
N VAL A 50 4.39 -14.59 -3.66
CA VAL A 50 4.41 -13.14 -3.87
C VAL A 50 2.97 -12.64 -3.84
N VAL A 51 2.66 -11.77 -2.89
CA VAL A 51 1.30 -11.22 -2.69
C VAL A 51 1.19 -9.82 -3.31
N ARG A 52 2.30 -9.09 -3.40
CA ARG A 52 2.38 -7.74 -3.94
C ARG A 52 3.67 -7.58 -4.73
N VAL A 53 3.64 -6.72 -5.73
CA VAL A 53 4.81 -6.23 -6.46
C VAL A 53 4.72 -4.71 -6.51
N GLU A 54 5.83 -4.04 -6.26
CA GLU A 54 5.90 -2.58 -6.23
C GLU A 54 6.95 -2.05 -7.20
N LEU A 55 6.65 -0.90 -7.79
CA LEU A 55 7.62 -0.15 -8.57
C LEU A 55 8.44 0.72 -7.63
N GLN A 56 9.75 0.48 -7.59
CA GLN A 56 10.72 1.44 -7.08
C GLN A 56 11.19 2.31 -8.25
N GLU A 57 10.88 3.60 -8.19
CA GLU A 57 11.36 4.58 -9.18
C GLU A 57 12.77 5.04 -8.83
N ALA A 58 13.53 5.45 -9.84
CA ALA A 58 14.82 6.12 -9.64
C ALA A 58 14.57 7.65 -9.61
N ASP A 59 13.94 8.13 -8.54
CA ASP A 59 13.43 9.50 -8.39
C ASP A 59 14.38 10.45 -7.64
N GLY A 60 15.55 9.96 -7.23
CA GLY A 60 16.55 10.72 -6.49
C GLY A 60 16.72 10.26 -5.04
N ASP A 61 15.65 9.75 -4.41
CA ASP A 61 15.73 9.09 -3.10
C ASP A 61 16.21 7.64 -3.28
N CYS A 62 15.69 6.96 -4.30
CA CYS A 62 16.22 5.69 -4.76
C CYS A 62 17.07 5.89 -6.04
N HIS A 63 18.23 5.22 -6.11
CA HIS A 63 19.15 5.33 -7.26
C HIS A 63 18.96 4.23 -8.30
N LEU A 64 18.05 3.28 -8.07
CA LEU A 64 17.81 2.14 -8.95
C LEU A 64 16.32 1.98 -9.20
N GLN A 65 15.96 1.78 -10.46
CA GLN A 65 14.61 1.41 -10.85
C GLN A 65 14.44 -0.11 -10.76
N ALA A 66 13.40 -0.59 -10.08
CA ALA A 66 13.17 -2.01 -9.83
C ALA A 66 11.70 -2.37 -9.64
N PHE A 67 11.38 -3.65 -9.85
CA PHE A 67 10.16 -4.27 -9.34
C PHE A 67 10.52 -5.06 -8.07
N VAL A 68 9.86 -4.76 -6.96
CA VAL A 68 10.12 -5.33 -5.63
C VAL A 68 8.97 -6.20 -5.18
#